data_AF-A0A9P6UTY1-F1
#
_entry.id   AF-A0A9P6UTY1-F1
#
_cell.length_a   1.000
_cell.length_b   1.000
_cell.length_c   1.000
_cell.angle_alpha   90.00
_cell.angle_beta   90.00
_cell.angle_gamma   90.00
#
_symmetry.space_group_name_H-M   'P 1'
#
loop_
_entity.id
_entity.type
_entity.pdbx_description
1 polymer ?
#
loop_
_entity_poly.entity_id
_entity_poly.type
_entity_poly.pdbx_seq_one_letter_code
_entity_poly.pdbx_strand_id
1 'polypeptide(L)'
;MAEDGPLSGTVGSHVHIQVPTYPDIEEDIQRLRYQRLKERENALYIPPQGKPTLQSSDDTLFPLTEKVLEFLTGPGMVLLLLGDSGGGKSTFSLQLEHILWKEYKRGGPIPLHINLPTIDQPQQNMIIKRLHQLNFSDVHCQELRQTRQFIVICDGYDESQLKKNLYNTNLLNQPGQWTVKMVISCRSQYLGADYRARFQPTGDRYQQLAANLLQEAVIASFSRDQIQQYVEQFVQRALPQTLDAAQPSWTVEDYMDKLTRIPKLIELVSNPFLLTLALRALPKVIRSETDLSAIRLTRVELYDNFTEQWLETNKLRLVASPLSLEVQEAFDILLDEDFIQQGLNFQKNLAMAIFQHQDGVPVVEYSHFRESQTWKAPFFAPGVQTALLRDSSPLTRSSNQYRFLHRSILEYLYSRVMSDPFEPVQHATSDPSTTDRVSFKRLVDHPLNQRSIVGEPSVLEFLAERAQLEPLFKAQLLSALESSKVDEKVSQAAANAISILIRAGVRFNGADLRRIRIPGADLTGGQFDSADLEGGDLSGVNLAKAWLRQTNLRSSRMSGVQFGELPYLKHMALTLPVPATMTPYESGLPFLAIYAMSLSVI
;
A
#
# COMPACT_ATOMS: atom_id res chain seq x y z
N MET A 1 39.68 -81.15 29.62
CA MET A 1 39.95 -79.79 30.13
C MET A 1 40.72 -79.06 29.03
N ALA A 2 40.18 -77.90 28.61
CA ALA A 2 40.76 -76.76 27.86
C ALA A 2 41.95 -77.02 26.89
N GLU A 3 41.74 -76.88 25.58
CA GLU A 3 41.99 -75.67 24.74
C GLU A 3 43.46 -75.56 24.26
N ASP A 4 43.72 -75.67 22.95
CA ASP A 4 44.15 -74.54 22.10
C ASP A 4 44.48 -74.92 20.61
N GLY A 5 43.92 -74.13 19.67
CA GLY A 5 44.37 -73.81 18.29
C GLY A 5 44.33 -74.86 17.16
N PRO A 6 44.22 -74.50 15.85
CA PRO A 6 44.56 -73.18 15.26
C PRO A 6 43.66 -72.61 14.11
N LEU A 7 43.84 -71.30 13.87
CA LEU A 7 43.89 -70.53 12.59
C LEU A 7 42.81 -70.72 11.48
N SER A 8 42.09 -69.64 11.12
CA SER A 8 42.08 -69.08 9.75
C SER A 8 41.24 -67.80 9.62
N GLY A 9 41.67 -66.89 8.73
CA GLY A 9 40.75 -66.07 7.92
C GLY A 9 40.51 -64.62 8.34
N THR A 10 41.45 -63.72 8.05
CA THR A 10 41.17 -62.27 7.93
C THR A 10 40.32 -62.00 6.68
N VAL A 11 39.05 -61.63 6.88
CA VAL A 11 38.18 -61.05 5.85
C VAL A 11 38.26 -59.53 5.97
N GLY A 12 38.72 -58.86 4.91
CA GLY A 12 38.69 -57.41 4.80
C GLY A 12 37.25 -56.92 4.69
N SER A 13 36.82 -56.13 5.67
CA SER A 13 35.57 -55.38 5.62
C SER A 13 35.76 -54.14 4.75
N HIS A 14 35.26 -54.21 3.52
CA HIS A 14 35.01 -53.03 2.71
C HIS A 14 33.95 -52.16 3.42
N VAL A 15 34.41 -51.09 4.06
CA VAL A 15 33.52 -50.02 4.53
C VAL A 15 32.94 -49.35 3.29
N HIS A 16 31.70 -49.73 2.95
CA HIS A 16 30.86 -48.93 2.07
C HIS A 16 30.62 -47.59 2.77
N ILE A 17 31.43 -46.59 2.45
CA ILE A 17 31.12 -45.19 2.73
C ILE A 17 29.91 -44.86 1.85
N GLN A 18 28.71 -44.94 2.42
CA GLN A 18 27.54 -44.30 1.82
C GLN A 18 27.82 -42.81 1.82
N VAL A 19 28.26 -42.29 0.67
CA VAL A 19 28.20 -40.86 0.37
C VAL A 19 26.72 -40.47 0.54
N PRO A 20 26.37 -39.50 1.41
CA PRO A 20 25.01 -39.03 1.50
C PRO A 20 24.62 -38.51 0.12
N THR A 21 23.71 -39.19 -0.57
CA THR A 21 23.06 -38.65 -1.75
C THR A 21 22.16 -37.52 -1.28
N TYR A 22 22.70 -36.30 -1.27
CA TYR A 22 21.90 -35.10 -1.10
C TYR A 22 20.85 -35.08 -2.21
N PRO A 23 19.57 -34.78 -1.91
CA PRO A 23 18.59 -34.52 -2.96
C PRO A 23 19.17 -33.45 -3.90
N ASP A 24 19.08 -33.68 -5.21
CA ASP A 24 19.56 -32.72 -6.20
C ASP A 24 18.79 -31.41 -6.00
N ILE A 25 19.48 -30.35 -5.56
CA ILE A 25 18.86 -29.03 -5.32
C ILE A 25 18.12 -28.52 -6.56
N GLU A 26 18.55 -28.95 -7.75
CA GLU A 26 17.86 -28.65 -8.99
C GLU A 26 16.48 -29.33 -9.07
N GLU A 27 16.29 -30.52 -8.51
CA GLU A 27 14.99 -31.18 -8.45
C GLU A 27 13.99 -30.35 -7.62
N ASP A 28 14.41 -29.83 -6.47
CA ASP A 28 13.59 -28.94 -5.65
C ASP A 28 13.29 -27.60 -6.36
N ILE A 29 14.25 -27.07 -7.13
CA ILE A 29 14.02 -25.90 -8.00
C ILE A 29 13.00 -26.23 -9.10
N GLN A 30 13.06 -27.41 -9.73
CA GLN A 30 12.06 -27.82 -10.73
C GLN A 30 10.67 -28.02 -10.13
N ARG A 31 10.57 -28.55 -8.91
CA ARG A 31 9.29 -28.63 -8.17
C ARG A 31 8.73 -27.24 -7.91
N LEU A 32 9.55 -26.30 -7.45
CA LEU A 32 9.15 -24.90 -7.26
C LEU A 32 8.68 -24.28 -8.58
N ARG A 33 9.42 -24.47 -9.67
CA ARG A 33 9.06 -24.00 -11.02
C ARG A 33 7.68 -24.52 -11.44
N TYR A 34 7.44 -25.84 -11.30
CA TYR A 34 6.15 -26.44 -11.65
C TYR A 34 5.01 -25.84 -10.85
N GLN A 35 5.19 -25.68 -9.54
CA GLN A 35 4.19 -25.04 -8.66
C GLN A 35 3.86 -23.60 -9.12
N ARG A 36 4.89 -22.80 -9.39
CA ARG A 36 4.75 -21.39 -9.81
C ARG A 36 4.09 -21.23 -11.18
N LEU A 37 4.36 -22.13 -12.12
CA LEU A 37 3.69 -22.13 -13.42
C LEU A 37 2.19 -22.46 -13.29
N LYS A 38 1.86 -23.45 -12.47
CA LYS A 38 0.47 -23.88 -12.25
C LYS A 38 -0.39 -22.83 -11.54
N GLU A 39 0.17 -22.10 -10.57
CA GLU A 39 -0.54 -21.05 -9.83
C GLU A 39 -1.11 -19.93 -10.72
N ARG A 40 -0.59 -19.76 -11.94
CA ARG A 40 -0.88 -18.61 -12.82
C ARG A 40 -1.45 -18.94 -14.19
N GLU A 41 -1.66 -20.21 -14.50
CA GLU A 41 -2.11 -20.68 -15.82
C GLU A 41 -3.40 -19.99 -16.32
N ASN A 42 -4.29 -19.59 -15.40
CA ASN A 42 -5.57 -18.95 -15.71
C ASN A 42 -5.73 -17.53 -15.10
N ALA A 43 -4.64 -16.81 -14.79
CA ALA A 43 -4.74 -15.47 -14.19
C ALA A 43 -5.20 -14.41 -15.21
N LEU A 44 -6.02 -13.43 -14.78
CA LEU A 44 -6.42 -12.30 -15.62
C LEU A 44 -5.28 -11.30 -15.62
N TYR A 45 -4.72 -11.04 -16.79
CA TYR A 45 -3.55 -10.19 -16.93
C TYR A 45 -3.55 -9.44 -18.25
N ILE A 46 -3.39 -8.12 -18.16
CA ILE A 46 -3.10 -7.24 -19.28
C ILE A 46 -1.69 -6.70 -19.07
N PRO A 47 -0.77 -6.87 -20.04
CA PRO A 47 0.58 -6.31 -19.95
C PRO A 47 0.52 -4.79 -19.72
N PRO A 48 1.11 -4.28 -18.63
CA PRO A 48 1.09 -2.85 -18.35
C PRO A 48 2.06 -2.10 -19.24
N GLN A 49 1.72 -0.84 -19.53
CA GLN A 49 2.66 0.14 -20.06
C GLN A 49 3.41 0.80 -18.89
N GLY A 50 4.64 1.20 -19.13
CA GLY A 50 5.46 1.94 -18.19
C GLY A 50 5.91 3.28 -18.76
N LYS A 51 6.30 4.20 -17.89
CA LYS A 51 6.97 5.46 -18.24
C LYS A 51 8.24 5.65 -17.40
N PRO A 52 9.21 6.47 -17.86
CA PRO A 52 10.54 6.53 -17.24
C PRO A 52 10.53 7.08 -15.81
N THR A 53 9.75 8.14 -15.55
CA THR A 53 9.70 8.83 -14.26
C THR A 53 8.27 9.25 -13.93
N LEU A 54 8.03 9.67 -12.68
CA LEU A 54 6.70 10.12 -12.24
C LEU A 54 6.21 11.34 -13.03
N GLN A 55 7.13 12.21 -13.44
CA GLN A 55 6.85 13.46 -14.16
C GLN A 55 6.77 13.28 -15.68
N SER A 56 7.13 12.10 -16.20
CA SER A 56 7.07 11.83 -17.64
C SER A 56 5.63 11.85 -18.16
N SER A 57 5.45 12.40 -19.37
CA SER A 57 4.17 12.37 -20.08
C SER A 57 3.88 10.99 -20.67
N ASP A 58 2.62 10.75 -21.02
CA ASP A 58 2.18 9.48 -21.61
C ASP A 58 2.66 9.30 -23.08
N ASP A 59 3.31 10.29 -23.68
CA ASP A 59 3.98 10.12 -24.98
C ASP A 59 5.28 9.31 -24.89
N THR A 60 5.75 9.06 -23.66
CA THR A 60 6.99 8.32 -23.37
C THR A 60 6.73 6.89 -22.92
N LEU A 61 5.53 6.38 -23.16
CA LEU A 61 5.14 5.02 -22.76
C LEU A 61 5.95 3.96 -23.48
N PHE A 62 6.26 2.89 -22.76
CA PHE A 62 6.92 1.70 -23.28
C PHE A 62 6.32 0.43 -22.67
N PRO A 63 6.43 -0.73 -23.36
CA PRO A 63 6.04 -2.01 -22.79
C PRO A 63 6.88 -2.31 -21.53
N LEU A 64 6.23 -2.36 -20.36
CA LEU A 64 6.96 -2.47 -19.10
C LEU A 64 7.75 -3.78 -19.01
N THR A 65 7.16 -4.89 -19.46
CA THR A 65 7.81 -6.21 -19.44
C THR A 65 9.14 -6.18 -20.18
N GLU A 66 9.18 -5.59 -21.38
CA GLU A 66 10.41 -5.51 -22.19
C GLU A 66 11.47 -4.68 -21.47
N LYS A 67 11.09 -3.55 -20.85
CA LYS A 67 12.00 -2.72 -20.07
C LYS A 67 12.63 -3.47 -18.90
N VAL A 68 11.83 -4.27 -18.19
CA VAL A 68 12.34 -5.07 -17.06
C VAL A 68 13.29 -6.16 -17.55
N LEU A 69 12.96 -6.85 -18.65
CA LEU A 69 13.85 -7.86 -19.24
C LEU A 69 15.18 -7.25 -19.72
N GLU A 70 15.14 -6.05 -20.33
CA GLU A 70 16.35 -5.28 -20.67
C GLU A 70 17.19 -4.99 -19.42
N PHE A 71 16.58 -4.50 -18.34
CA PHE A 71 17.25 -4.25 -17.06
C PHE A 71 17.94 -5.51 -16.50
N LEU A 72 17.28 -6.67 -16.55
CA LEU A 72 17.79 -7.92 -16.01
C LEU A 72 19.07 -8.39 -16.72
N THR A 73 19.23 -8.05 -18.00
CA THR A 73 20.42 -8.37 -18.80
C THR A 73 21.48 -7.26 -18.78
N GLY A 74 21.10 -6.02 -18.46
CA GLY A 74 21.97 -4.86 -18.41
C GLY A 74 22.83 -4.76 -17.14
N PRO A 75 23.55 -3.63 -16.92
CA PRO A 75 24.43 -3.45 -15.77
C PRO A 75 23.72 -3.01 -14.47
N GLY A 76 22.46 -2.57 -14.54
CA GLY A 76 21.70 -2.08 -13.39
C GLY A 76 21.47 -3.16 -12.32
N MET A 77 21.48 -2.82 -11.04
CA MET A 77 21.35 -3.78 -9.93
C MET A 77 19.96 -3.76 -9.30
N VAL A 78 19.34 -2.58 -9.24
CA VAL A 78 18.02 -2.37 -8.67
C VAL A 78 17.14 -1.66 -9.70
N LEU A 79 15.96 -2.21 -9.96
CA LEU A 79 14.88 -1.54 -10.67
C LEU A 79 13.77 -1.21 -9.68
N LEU A 80 13.51 0.08 -9.48
CA LEU A 80 12.39 0.57 -8.67
C LEU A 80 11.15 0.70 -9.57
N LEU A 81 10.15 -0.12 -9.28
CA LEU A 81 8.85 -0.13 -9.94
C LEU A 81 7.84 0.71 -9.15
N LEU A 82 7.46 1.85 -9.69
CA LEU A 82 6.53 2.79 -9.08
C LEU A 82 5.14 2.71 -9.70
N GLY A 83 4.15 3.26 -9.02
CA GLY A 83 2.77 3.33 -9.50
C GLY A 83 1.78 3.49 -8.36
N ASP A 84 0.56 3.85 -8.69
CA ASP A 84 -0.48 4.13 -7.71
C ASP A 84 -1.04 2.87 -7.05
N SER A 85 -1.76 3.04 -5.94
CA SER A 85 -2.52 1.96 -5.30
C SER A 85 -3.48 1.32 -6.30
N GLY A 86 -3.51 0.00 -6.42
CA GLY A 86 -4.36 -0.69 -7.41
C GLY A 86 -3.87 -0.66 -8.86
N GLY A 87 -2.77 0.05 -9.16
CA GLY A 87 -2.19 0.16 -10.52
C GLY A 87 -1.62 -1.13 -11.12
N GLY A 88 -1.70 -2.27 -10.41
CA GLY A 88 -1.25 -3.57 -10.94
C GLY A 88 0.20 -3.96 -10.66
N LYS A 89 0.93 -3.24 -9.79
CA LYS A 89 2.33 -3.57 -9.40
C LYS A 89 2.49 -5.03 -8.94
N SER A 90 1.70 -5.46 -7.96
CA SER A 90 1.75 -6.85 -7.45
C SER A 90 1.39 -7.88 -8.51
N THR A 91 0.40 -7.57 -9.36
CA THR A 91 0.03 -8.44 -10.48
C THR A 91 1.18 -8.57 -11.48
N PHE A 92 1.85 -7.46 -11.81
CA PHE A 92 3.05 -7.46 -12.65
C PHE A 92 4.20 -8.23 -12.01
N SER A 93 4.50 -8.01 -10.72
CA SER A 93 5.56 -8.74 -9.99
C SER A 93 5.38 -10.25 -10.05
N LEU A 94 4.15 -10.73 -9.87
CA LEU A 94 3.81 -12.16 -9.93
C LEU A 94 3.83 -12.69 -11.37
N GLN A 95 3.42 -11.89 -12.36
CA GLN A 95 3.51 -12.28 -13.76
C GLN A 95 4.96 -12.30 -14.27
N LEU A 96 5.80 -11.38 -13.81
CA LEU A 96 7.23 -11.35 -14.11
C LEU A 96 7.89 -12.62 -13.60
N GLU A 97 7.60 -13.04 -12.37
CA GLU A 97 8.08 -14.33 -11.83
C GLU A 97 7.64 -15.50 -12.73
N HIS A 98 6.38 -15.53 -13.17
CA HIS A 98 5.86 -16.56 -14.07
C HIS A 98 6.59 -16.60 -15.42
N ILE A 99 6.83 -15.44 -16.05
CA ILE A 99 7.56 -15.32 -17.32
C ILE A 99 8.98 -15.87 -17.14
N LEU A 100 9.68 -15.47 -16.08
CA LEU A 100 11.04 -15.91 -15.82
C LEU A 100 11.12 -17.42 -15.54
N TRP A 101 10.15 -18.01 -14.85
CA TRP A 101 10.08 -19.47 -14.66
C TRP A 101 9.80 -20.23 -15.95
N LYS A 102 9.04 -19.64 -16.87
CA LYS A 102 8.79 -20.24 -18.19
C LYS A 102 10.08 -20.35 -18.99
N GLU A 103 10.91 -19.31 -18.94
CA GLU A 103 12.20 -19.22 -19.64
C GLU A 103 13.37 -19.87 -18.89
N TYR A 104 13.18 -20.27 -17.63
CA TYR A 104 14.21 -20.86 -16.79
C TYR A 104 14.85 -22.11 -17.44
N LYS A 105 16.19 -22.12 -17.43
CA LYS A 105 17.03 -23.25 -17.83
C LYS A 105 17.80 -23.74 -16.62
N ARG A 106 18.08 -25.05 -16.55
CA ARG A 106 18.93 -25.66 -15.51
C ARG A 106 20.24 -24.87 -15.37
N GLY A 107 20.61 -24.49 -14.16
CA GLY A 107 21.79 -23.65 -13.93
C GLY A 107 21.60 -22.15 -14.18
N GLY A 108 20.44 -21.70 -14.65
CA GLY A 108 20.12 -20.28 -14.84
C GLY A 108 19.78 -19.53 -13.54
N PRO A 109 19.57 -18.20 -13.59
CA PRO A 109 19.15 -17.41 -12.45
C PRO A 109 17.78 -17.86 -11.91
N ILE A 110 17.63 -17.86 -10.58
CA ILE A 110 16.42 -18.31 -9.90
C ILE A 110 15.51 -17.11 -9.63
N PRO A 111 14.29 -17.06 -10.20
CA PRO A 111 13.29 -16.06 -9.85
C PRO A 111 12.76 -16.31 -8.45
N LEU A 112 12.71 -15.27 -7.61
CA LEU A 112 12.20 -15.37 -6.25
C LEU A 112 11.32 -14.15 -5.92
N HIS A 113 10.00 -14.35 -5.96
CA HIS A 113 9.05 -13.35 -5.48
C HIS A 113 9.00 -13.32 -3.94
N ILE A 114 9.20 -12.13 -3.38
CA ILE A 114 9.14 -11.83 -1.95
C ILE A 114 8.06 -10.79 -1.73
N ASN A 115 6.94 -11.20 -1.13
CA ASN A 115 5.92 -10.27 -0.65
C ASN A 115 6.40 -9.67 0.69
N LEU A 116 6.95 -8.46 0.67
CA LEU A 116 7.64 -7.86 1.80
C LEU A 116 6.81 -7.82 3.09
N PRO A 117 5.50 -7.47 3.06
CA PRO A 117 4.62 -7.50 4.25
C PRO A 117 4.50 -8.86 4.94
N THR A 118 4.85 -9.95 4.27
CA THR A 118 4.79 -11.31 4.84
C THR A 118 6.09 -11.75 5.50
N ILE A 119 7.14 -10.94 5.40
CA ILE A 119 8.47 -11.21 5.95
C ILE A 119 8.67 -10.33 7.17
N ASP A 120 8.85 -10.96 8.33
CA ASP A 120 9.29 -10.23 9.52
C ASP A 120 10.70 -9.65 9.31
N GLN A 121 10.90 -8.39 9.68
CA GLN A 121 12.17 -7.66 9.53
C GLN A 121 12.87 -7.90 8.17
N PRO A 122 12.28 -7.47 7.04
CA PRO A 122 12.79 -7.75 5.70
C PRO A 122 14.16 -7.11 5.42
N GLN A 123 14.59 -6.15 6.24
CA GLN A 123 15.95 -5.60 6.22
C GLN A 123 17.04 -6.63 6.57
N GLN A 124 16.68 -7.82 7.08
CA GLN A 124 17.61 -8.87 7.49
C GLN A 124 17.20 -10.23 6.91
N ASN A 125 18.10 -10.82 6.12
CA ASN A 125 18.02 -12.19 5.60
C ASN A 125 16.72 -12.53 4.85
N MET A 126 16.14 -11.58 4.11
CA MET A 126 14.84 -11.78 3.45
C MET A 126 14.80 -12.97 2.49
N ILE A 127 15.92 -13.26 1.79
CA ILE A 127 16.02 -14.39 0.85
C ILE A 127 15.92 -15.72 1.61
N ILE A 128 16.67 -15.87 2.71
CA ILE A 128 16.64 -17.09 3.55
C ILE A 128 15.24 -17.30 4.12
N LYS A 129 14.65 -16.25 4.70
CA LYS A 129 13.29 -16.29 5.26
C LYS A 129 12.28 -16.74 4.20
N ARG A 130 12.39 -16.25 2.98
CA ARG A 130 11.54 -16.68 1.87
C ARG A 130 11.80 -18.12 1.45
N LEU A 131 13.05 -18.54 1.32
CA LEU A 131 13.41 -19.91 0.96
C LEU A 131 12.88 -20.93 2.00
N HIS A 132 12.91 -20.58 3.29
CA HIS A 132 12.31 -21.42 4.34
C HIS A 132 10.79 -21.54 4.20
N GLN A 133 10.09 -20.46 3.83
CA GLN A 133 8.66 -20.52 3.49
C GLN A 133 8.37 -21.41 2.27
N LEU A 134 9.38 -21.68 1.44
CA LEU A 134 9.31 -22.58 0.28
C LEU A 134 9.87 -23.97 0.58
N ASN A 135 10.11 -24.30 1.86
CA ASN A 135 10.62 -25.58 2.35
C ASN A 135 12.07 -25.91 1.92
N PHE A 136 12.89 -24.90 1.62
CA PHE A 136 14.34 -25.10 1.47
C PHE A 136 15.03 -25.12 2.84
N SER A 137 15.96 -26.05 3.03
CA SER A 137 16.74 -26.19 4.26
C SER A 137 17.88 -25.15 4.36
N ASP A 138 18.48 -25.02 5.55
CA ASP A 138 19.66 -24.18 5.74
C ASP A 138 20.85 -24.63 4.86
N VAL A 139 21.00 -25.94 4.65
CA VAL A 139 22.04 -26.51 3.78
C VAL A 139 21.80 -26.07 2.33
N HIS A 140 20.56 -26.18 1.85
CA HIS A 140 20.20 -25.65 0.52
C HIS A 140 20.49 -24.15 0.43
N CYS A 141 20.15 -23.37 1.45
CA CYS A 141 20.40 -21.92 1.45
C CYS A 141 21.89 -21.57 1.38
N GLN A 142 22.76 -22.34 2.03
CA GLN A 142 24.21 -22.15 1.95
C GLN A 142 24.75 -22.47 0.56
N GLU A 143 24.30 -23.59 -0.02
CA GLU A 143 24.68 -24.00 -1.37
C GLU A 143 24.22 -22.99 -2.43
N LEU A 144 22.95 -22.60 -2.41
CA LEU A 144 22.37 -21.64 -3.37
C LEU A 144 23.07 -20.29 -3.32
N ARG A 145 23.48 -19.83 -2.13
CA ARG A 145 24.19 -18.56 -1.96
C ARG A 145 25.54 -18.56 -2.67
N GLN A 146 26.21 -19.72 -2.74
CA GLN A 146 27.53 -19.86 -3.34
C GLN A 146 27.47 -20.17 -4.84
N THR A 147 26.42 -20.86 -5.29
CA THR A 147 26.39 -21.47 -6.64
C THR A 147 25.41 -20.81 -7.60
N ARG A 148 24.42 -20.05 -7.13
CA ARG A 148 23.32 -19.54 -7.99
C ARG A 148 23.16 -18.03 -7.90
N GLN A 149 22.73 -17.44 -9.02
CA GLN A 149 22.23 -16.07 -9.08
C GLN A 149 20.72 -16.06 -8.85
N PHE A 150 20.21 -15.01 -8.20
CA PHE A 150 18.77 -14.79 -8.00
C PHE A 150 18.28 -13.54 -8.75
N ILE A 151 17.04 -13.61 -9.22
CA ILE A 151 16.25 -12.44 -9.60
C ILE A 151 15.22 -12.25 -8.50
N VAL A 152 15.49 -11.33 -7.59
CA VAL A 152 14.64 -11.08 -6.43
C VAL A 152 13.60 -10.02 -6.79
N ILE A 153 12.33 -10.39 -6.70
CA ILE A 153 11.19 -9.51 -6.99
C ILE A 153 10.53 -9.19 -5.65
N CYS A 154 10.86 -8.03 -5.08
CA CYS A 154 10.31 -7.55 -3.82
C CYS A 154 9.03 -6.73 -4.08
N ASP A 155 7.91 -7.19 -3.53
CA ASP A 155 6.63 -6.56 -3.71
C ASP A 155 6.12 -5.92 -2.40
N GLY A 156 5.62 -4.68 -2.47
CA GLY A 156 4.97 -4.00 -1.35
C GLY A 156 5.93 -3.33 -0.35
N TYR A 157 6.94 -2.57 -0.82
CA TYR A 157 7.86 -1.86 0.08
C TYR A 157 7.15 -0.85 1.00
N ASP A 158 6.16 -0.13 0.47
CA ASP A 158 5.31 0.80 1.23
C ASP A 158 4.38 0.10 2.22
N GLU A 159 4.02 -1.16 1.98
CA GLU A 159 3.14 -1.96 2.84
C GLU A 159 3.85 -2.49 4.09
N SER A 160 5.17 -2.56 4.05
CA SER A 160 6.00 -2.90 5.22
C SER A 160 6.49 -1.68 6.00
N GLN A 161 6.02 -0.47 5.66
CA GLN A 161 6.41 0.80 6.29
C GLN A 161 7.94 1.02 6.36
N LEU A 162 8.64 0.56 5.32
CA LEU A 162 10.11 0.57 5.30
C LEU A 162 10.66 1.94 4.91
N LYS A 163 11.74 2.34 5.58
CA LYS A 163 12.54 3.53 5.21
C LYS A 163 14.00 3.20 4.91
N LYS A 164 14.38 1.92 4.97
CA LYS A 164 15.75 1.43 4.83
C LYS A 164 16.03 0.89 3.44
N ASN A 165 17.30 0.92 3.06
CA ASN A 165 17.77 0.36 1.79
C ASN A 165 17.97 -1.15 1.89
N LEU A 166 16.98 -1.92 1.41
CA LEU A 166 16.97 -3.38 1.52
C LEU A 166 18.14 -4.05 0.80
N TYR A 167 18.64 -3.46 -0.29
CA TYR A 167 19.79 -3.97 -1.01
C TYR A 167 21.04 -3.94 -0.11
N ASN A 168 21.29 -2.78 0.51
CA ASN A 168 22.44 -2.59 1.37
C ASN A 168 22.30 -3.34 2.70
N THR A 169 21.13 -3.30 3.35
CA THR A 169 20.95 -3.93 4.67
C THR A 169 21.01 -5.45 4.62
N ASN A 170 20.63 -6.07 3.50
CA ASN A 170 20.78 -7.51 3.28
C ASN A 170 22.15 -7.89 2.69
N LEU A 171 23.09 -6.94 2.58
CA LEU A 171 24.45 -7.17 2.06
C LEU A 171 24.47 -7.83 0.68
N LEU A 172 23.51 -7.49 -0.19
CA LEU A 172 23.38 -8.12 -1.50
C LEU A 172 24.58 -7.78 -2.39
N ASN A 173 25.04 -8.75 -3.18
CA ASN A 173 26.22 -8.66 -4.05
C ASN A 173 27.54 -8.28 -3.33
N GLN A 174 27.64 -8.52 -2.02
CA GLN A 174 28.90 -8.43 -1.26
C GLN A 174 29.65 -9.77 -1.30
N PRO A 175 30.98 -9.79 -1.06
CA PRO A 175 31.75 -11.03 -1.01
C PRO A 175 31.16 -12.05 -0.04
N GLY A 176 30.93 -13.29 -0.51
CA GLY A 176 30.34 -14.37 0.29
C GLY A 176 28.83 -14.26 0.54
N GLN A 177 28.17 -13.27 -0.07
CA GLN A 177 26.71 -13.04 0.03
C GLN A 177 25.99 -13.38 -1.28
N TRP A 178 24.66 -13.27 -1.26
CA TRP A 178 23.78 -13.57 -2.40
C TRP A 178 24.12 -12.72 -3.64
N THR A 179 24.22 -13.38 -4.80
CA THR A 179 24.35 -12.71 -6.09
C THR A 179 22.97 -12.46 -6.68
N VAL A 180 22.57 -11.19 -6.85
CA VAL A 180 21.19 -10.82 -7.17
C VAL A 180 21.07 -9.71 -8.23
N LYS A 181 20.00 -9.79 -9.03
CA LYS A 181 19.31 -8.63 -9.59
C LYS A 181 18.05 -8.39 -8.77
N MET A 182 17.70 -7.13 -8.52
CA MET A 182 16.55 -6.79 -7.68
C MET A 182 15.54 -5.94 -8.46
N VAL A 183 14.28 -6.35 -8.44
CA VAL A 183 13.13 -5.51 -8.81
C VAL A 183 12.35 -5.25 -7.54
N ILE A 184 12.04 -3.98 -7.24
CA ILE A 184 11.33 -3.61 -6.02
C ILE A 184 10.14 -2.71 -6.32
N SER A 185 8.95 -3.09 -5.86
CA SER A 185 7.73 -2.32 -6.06
C SER A 185 7.45 -1.39 -4.88
N CYS A 186 7.00 -0.17 -5.17
CA CYS A 186 6.60 0.81 -4.16
C CYS A 186 5.52 1.74 -4.69
N ARG A 187 4.62 2.22 -3.81
CA ARG A 187 3.70 3.30 -4.14
C ARG A 187 4.41 4.63 -4.30
N SER A 188 4.09 5.35 -5.37
CA SER A 188 4.64 6.67 -5.67
C SER A 188 4.41 7.68 -4.54
N GLN A 189 3.25 7.62 -3.89
CA GLN A 189 2.84 8.53 -2.82
C GLN A 189 3.59 8.30 -1.50
N TYR A 190 4.20 7.12 -1.32
CA TYR A 190 4.98 6.79 -0.12
C TYR A 190 6.38 7.43 -0.13
N LEU A 191 6.79 7.95 -1.28
CA LEU A 191 8.11 8.49 -1.51
C LEU A 191 8.17 9.96 -1.06
N GLY A 192 9.17 10.28 -0.23
CA GLY A 192 9.53 11.67 0.09
C GLY A 192 10.61 12.19 -0.87
N ALA A 193 11.02 13.47 -0.74
CA ALA A 193 11.95 14.12 -1.66
C ALA A 193 13.26 13.34 -1.93
N ASP A 194 13.84 12.69 -0.92
CA ASP A 194 15.11 11.95 -1.03
C ASP A 194 14.95 10.42 -1.11
N TYR A 195 13.84 9.95 -1.69
CA TYR A 195 13.53 8.51 -1.68
C TYR A 195 14.59 7.65 -2.39
N ARG A 196 15.31 8.18 -3.40
CA ARG A 196 16.31 7.42 -4.16
C ARG A 196 17.41 6.85 -3.28
N ALA A 197 17.80 7.52 -2.21
CA ALA A 197 18.78 7.02 -1.24
C ALA A 197 18.33 5.70 -0.57
N ARG A 198 17.02 5.46 -0.49
CA ARG A 198 16.44 4.21 0.05
C ARG A 198 16.56 3.03 -0.90
N PHE A 199 16.92 3.23 -2.16
CA PHE A 199 16.98 2.14 -3.16
C PHE A 199 18.32 2.06 -3.89
N GLN A 200 19.09 3.14 -3.88
CA GLN A 200 20.39 3.23 -4.54
C GLN A 200 21.39 2.27 -3.90
N PRO A 201 21.95 1.30 -4.65
CA PRO A 201 23.06 0.48 -4.15
C PRO A 201 24.26 1.34 -3.76
N THR A 202 24.82 1.12 -2.57
CA THR A 202 26.05 1.79 -2.12
C THR A 202 27.07 0.77 -1.63
N GLY A 203 28.33 0.89 -2.06
CA GLY A 203 29.44 0.06 -1.59
C GLY A 203 30.76 0.40 -2.28
N ASP A 204 31.88 -0.01 -1.68
CA ASP A 204 33.25 0.37 -2.10
C ASP A 204 33.56 0.02 -3.57
N ARG A 205 33.01 -1.08 -4.09
CA ARG A 205 33.18 -1.50 -5.49
C ARG A 205 32.46 -0.61 -6.52
N TYR A 206 31.54 0.25 -6.08
CA TYR A 206 30.59 0.94 -6.95
C TYR A 206 30.81 2.46 -7.04
N GLN A 207 31.84 3.01 -6.37
CA GLN A 207 32.09 4.45 -6.29
C GLN A 207 32.30 5.12 -7.67
N GLN A 208 32.68 4.37 -8.71
CA GLN A 208 32.85 4.88 -10.08
C GLN A 208 31.66 4.59 -11.03
N LEU A 209 30.72 3.70 -10.66
CA LEU A 209 29.59 3.24 -11.49
C LEU A 209 28.21 3.60 -10.91
N ALA A 210 28.17 4.31 -9.77
CA ALA A 210 26.98 4.48 -8.94
C ALA A 210 25.76 5.07 -9.68
N ALA A 211 25.95 5.97 -10.65
CA ALA A 211 24.85 6.69 -11.28
C ALA A 211 23.84 5.81 -12.02
N ASN A 212 24.24 4.62 -12.50
CA ASN A 212 23.40 3.77 -13.36
C ASN A 212 22.95 2.44 -12.71
N LEU A 213 23.22 2.25 -11.40
CA LEU A 213 22.87 1.01 -10.70
C LEU A 213 21.39 0.93 -10.29
N LEU A 214 20.76 2.09 -10.08
CA LEU A 214 19.33 2.22 -9.81
C LEU A 214 18.62 2.74 -11.06
N GLN A 215 17.71 1.93 -11.59
CA GLN A 215 16.78 2.32 -12.64
C GLN A 215 15.37 2.49 -12.06
N GLU A 216 14.55 3.29 -12.74
CA GLU A 216 13.16 3.52 -12.36
C GLU A 216 12.24 3.21 -13.54
N ALA A 217 11.06 2.70 -13.23
CA ALA A 217 9.94 2.59 -14.15
C ALA A 217 8.65 2.83 -13.39
N VAL A 218 7.74 3.60 -13.96
CA VAL A 218 6.43 3.89 -13.36
C VAL A 218 5.37 3.18 -14.17
N ILE A 219 4.53 2.36 -13.54
CA ILE A 219 3.36 1.78 -14.19
C ILE A 219 2.40 2.89 -14.58
N ALA A 220 2.02 2.92 -15.86
CA ALA A 220 1.02 3.82 -16.38
C ALA A 220 -0.39 3.28 -16.16
N SER A 221 -1.36 4.19 -16.07
CA SER A 221 -2.78 3.84 -16.07
C SER A 221 -3.15 3.11 -17.36
N PHE A 222 -4.19 2.28 -17.31
CA PHE A 222 -4.65 1.58 -18.50
C PHE A 222 -5.15 2.54 -19.57
N SER A 223 -4.71 2.30 -20.81
CA SER A 223 -5.31 2.92 -21.99
C SER A 223 -6.72 2.36 -22.23
N ARG A 224 -7.49 3.04 -23.09
CA ARG A 224 -8.81 2.55 -23.52
C ARG A 224 -8.75 1.14 -24.11
N ASP A 225 -7.68 0.84 -24.87
CA ASP A 225 -7.49 -0.47 -25.48
C ASP A 225 -7.19 -1.54 -24.42
N GLN A 226 -6.37 -1.21 -23.41
CA GLN A 226 -6.10 -2.12 -22.28
C GLN A 226 -7.36 -2.38 -21.45
N ILE A 227 -8.20 -1.36 -21.24
CA ILE A 227 -9.51 -1.51 -20.58
C ILE A 227 -10.38 -2.47 -21.39
N GLN A 228 -10.50 -2.27 -22.71
CA GLN A 228 -11.30 -3.16 -23.56
C GLN A 228 -10.81 -4.61 -23.50
N GLN A 229 -9.51 -4.85 -23.64
CA GLN A 229 -8.92 -6.19 -23.53
C GLN A 229 -9.18 -6.82 -22.15
N TYR A 230 -9.15 -6.02 -21.08
CA TYR A 230 -9.49 -6.47 -19.74
C TYR A 230 -10.95 -6.91 -19.66
N VAL A 231 -11.89 -6.12 -20.20
CA VAL A 231 -13.32 -6.46 -20.27
C VAL A 231 -13.55 -7.73 -21.07
N GLU A 232 -12.89 -7.88 -22.21
CA GLU A 232 -12.96 -9.09 -23.04
C GLU A 232 -12.57 -10.34 -22.24
N GLN A 233 -11.40 -10.31 -21.57
CA GLN A 233 -10.98 -11.43 -20.71
C GLN A 233 -11.93 -11.63 -19.53
N PHE A 234 -12.46 -10.57 -18.93
CA PHE A 234 -13.39 -10.64 -17.81
C PHE A 234 -14.69 -11.34 -18.22
N VAL A 235 -15.31 -10.94 -19.33
CA VAL A 235 -16.56 -11.52 -19.84
C VAL A 235 -16.37 -12.98 -20.22
N GLN A 236 -15.27 -13.32 -20.90
CA GLN A 236 -14.95 -14.71 -21.27
C GLN A 236 -14.85 -15.65 -20.05
N ARG A 237 -14.42 -15.12 -18.90
CA ARG A 237 -14.25 -15.88 -17.66
C ARG A 237 -15.48 -15.86 -16.75
N ALA A 238 -16.34 -14.86 -16.90
CA ALA A 238 -17.53 -14.67 -16.08
C ALA A 238 -18.68 -15.66 -16.41
N LEU A 239 -18.59 -16.41 -17.51
CA LEU A 239 -19.57 -17.42 -17.93
C LEU A 239 -19.06 -18.85 -17.60
N PRO A 240 -19.74 -19.68 -16.79
CA PRO A 240 -20.76 -19.43 -15.76
C PRO A 240 -20.33 -20.02 -14.39
N GLN A 241 -20.10 -19.17 -13.37
CA GLN A 241 -19.90 -19.63 -11.97
C GLN A 241 -20.84 -18.96 -10.95
N THR A 242 -21.75 -18.10 -11.39
CA THR A 242 -22.79 -17.55 -10.52
C THR A 242 -24.03 -18.44 -10.57
N LEU A 243 -24.43 -18.98 -9.41
CA LEU A 243 -25.69 -19.71 -9.19
C LEU A 243 -26.95 -18.86 -9.48
N ASP A 244 -26.80 -17.56 -9.74
CA ASP A 244 -27.88 -16.69 -10.20
C ASP A 244 -28.05 -16.78 -11.72
N ALA A 245 -28.88 -17.73 -12.17
CA ALA A 245 -29.35 -17.85 -13.54
C ALA A 245 -30.29 -16.71 -14.01
N ALA A 246 -30.44 -15.65 -13.20
CA ALA A 246 -31.43 -14.58 -13.40
C ALA A 246 -30.83 -13.21 -13.81
N GLN A 247 -29.51 -13.08 -13.94
CA GLN A 247 -28.87 -11.84 -14.42
C GLN A 247 -28.52 -11.98 -15.92
N PRO A 248 -28.91 -11.03 -16.79
CA PRO A 248 -28.38 -11.03 -18.16
C PRO A 248 -26.86 -10.82 -18.10
N SER A 249 -26.09 -11.74 -18.68
CA SER A 249 -24.64 -11.59 -18.81
C SER A 249 -24.36 -10.43 -19.75
N TRP A 250 -23.90 -9.30 -19.21
CA TRP A 250 -23.49 -8.15 -20.01
C TRP A 250 -22.38 -8.55 -20.99
N THR A 251 -22.52 -8.11 -22.24
CA THR A 251 -21.52 -8.28 -23.28
C THR A 251 -20.37 -7.28 -23.10
N VAL A 252 -19.27 -7.48 -23.84
CA VAL A 252 -18.16 -6.50 -23.87
C VAL A 252 -18.67 -5.13 -24.33
N GLU A 253 -19.57 -5.10 -25.31
CA GLU A 253 -20.17 -3.86 -25.82
C GLU A 253 -21.00 -3.15 -24.75
N ASP A 254 -21.81 -3.90 -23.97
CA ASP A 254 -22.60 -3.33 -22.87
C ASP A 254 -21.70 -2.65 -21.84
N TYR A 255 -20.63 -3.32 -21.39
CA TYR A 255 -19.68 -2.73 -20.45
C TYR A 255 -19.01 -1.49 -21.02
N MET A 256 -18.48 -1.57 -22.24
CA MET A 256 -17.74 -0.45 -22.85
C MET A 256 -18.64 0.76 -23.12
N ASP A 257 -19.91 0.55 -23.49
CA ASP A 257 -20.93 1.62 -23.61
C ASP A 257 -21.12 2.33 -22.26
N LYS A 258 -21.34 1.58 -21.17
CA LYS A 258 -21.58 2.18 -19.84
C LYS A 258 -20.34 2.88 -19.28
N LEU A 259 -19.16 2.27 -19.42
CA LEU A 259 -17.90 2.88 -18.97
C LEU A 259 -17.64 4.22 -19.68
N THR A 260 -18.04 4.34 -20.94
CA THR A 260 -17.84 5.56 -21.74
C THR A 260 -18.92 6.62 -21.48
N ARG A 261 -20.18 6.22 -21.29
CA ARG A 261 -21.31 7.15 -21.13
C ARG A 261 -21.47 7.71 -19.73
N ILE A 262 -21.05 6.99 -18.69
CA ILE A 262 -21.12 7.47 -17.32
C ILE A 262 -20.01 8.50 -17.10
N PRO A 263 -20.33 9.75 -16.70
CA PRO A 263 -19.35 10.81 -16.55
C PRO A 263 -18.18 10.41 -15.64
N LYS A 264 -16.95 10.64 -16.10
CA LYS A 264 -15.67 10.36 -15.40
C LYS A 264 -15.39 8.90 -15.05
N LEU A 265 -16.28 7.96 -15.37
CA LEU A 265 -16.08 6.56 -15.01
C LEU A 265 -14.90 5.93 -15.75
N ILE A 266 -14.73 6.25 -17.04
CA ILE A 266 -13.60 5.73 -17.83
C ILE A 266 -12.23 6.16 -17.26
N GLU A 267 -12.13 7.39 -16.76
CA GLU A 267 -10.92 7.92 -16.11
C GLU A 267 -10.67 7.17 -14.79
N LEU A 268 -11.73 6.94 -14.00
CA LEU A 268 -11.65 6.22 -12.73
C LEU A 268 -11.20 4.76 -12.90
N VAL A 269 -11.77 4.04 -13.88
CA VAL A 269 -11.44 2.63 -14.16
C VAL A 269 -10.15 2.44 -14.95
N SER A 270 -9.43 3.52 -15.28
CA SER A 270 -8.06 3.40 -15.79
C SER A 270 -7.12 2.76 -14.75
N ASN A 271 -7.53 2.73 -13.47
CA ASN A 271 -6.96 1.88 -12.45
C ASN A 271 -7.50 0.43 -12.55
N PRO A 272 -6.65 -0.58 -12.76
CA PRO A 272 -7.08 -1.97 -12.98
C PRO A 272 -7.93 -2.57 -11.85
N PHE A 273 -7.63 -2.20 -10.60
CA PHE A 273 -8.42 -2.65 -9.46
C PHE A 273 -9.82 -2.03 -9.48
N LEU A 274 -9.93 -0.72 -9.75
CA LEU A 274 -11.24 -0.05 -9.86
C LEU A 274 -12.04 -0.54 -11.05
N LEU A 275 -11.39 -0.88 -12.18
CA LEU A 275 -12.04 -1.55 -13.30
C LEU A 275 -12.70 -2.85 -12.86
N THR A 276 -11.99 -3.68 -12.08
CA THR A 276 -12.55 -4.93 -11.55
C THR A 276 -13.77 -4.69 -10.66
N LEU A 277 -13.72 -3.67 -9.80
CA LEU A 277 -14.85 -3.30 -8.96
C LEU A 277 -16.04 -2.82 -9.79
N ALA A 278 -15.79 -1.93 -10.76
CA ALA A 278 -16.81 -1.38 -11.65
C ALA A 278 -17.50 -2.49 -12.46
N LEU A 279 -16.75 -3.39 -13.10
CA LEU A 279 -17.34 -4.48 -13.87
C LEU A 279 -18.24 -5.41 -13.04
N ARG A 280 -17.96 -5.55 -11.74
CA ARG A 280 -18.81 -6.32 -10.82
C ARG A 280 -20.03 -5.55 -10.33
N ALA A 281 -19.93 -4.24 -10.19
CA ALA A 281 -21.01 -3.39 -9.67
C ALA A 281 -22.01 -2.96 -10.76
N LEU A 282 -21.54 -2.63 -11.96
CA LEU A 282 -22.33 -1.98 -13.02
C LEU A 282 -23.62 -2.74 -13.41
N PRO A 283 -23.61 -4.09 -13.62
CA PRO A 283 -24.82 -4.81 -13.98
C PRO A 283 -25.95 -4.72 -12.94
N LYS A 284 -25.59 -4.42 -11.68
CA LYS A 284 -26.55 -4.25 -10.58
C LYS A 284 -27.02 -2.81 -10.43
N VAL A 285 -26.11 -1.86 -10.60
CA VAL A 285 -26.44 -0.42 -10.51
C VAL A 285 -27.36 0.01 -11.65
N ILE A 286 -27.20 -0.55 -12.85
CA ILE A 286 -27.86 -0.05 -14.08
C ILE A 286 -29.10 -0.88 -14.45
N ARG A 287 -29.75 -1.52 -13.47
CA ARG A 287 -30.84 -2.49 -13.73
C ARG A 287 -32.10 -1.90 -14.40
N SER A 288 -32.26 -0.58 -14.50
CA SER A 288 -33.44 0.05 -15.13
C SER A 288 -33.30 1.53 -15.52
N GLU A 289 -32.11 2.14 -15.42
CA GLU A 289 -31.96 3.59 -15.62
C GLU A 289 -31.78 3.98 -17.10
N THR A 290 -32.67 4.83 -17.60
CA THR A 290 -32.62 5.40 -18.95
C THR A 290 -31.68 6.60 -19.06
N ASP A 291 -31.41 7.31 -17.96
CA ASP A 291 -30.53 8.48 -17.92
C ASP A 291 -29.22 8.22 -17.17
N LEU A 292 -28.24 7.70 -17.91
CA LEU A 292 -26.89 7.43 -17.40
C LEU A 292 -26.09 8.71 -17.05
N SER A 293 -26.57 9.89 -17.45
CA SER A 293 -25.88 11.16 -17.17
C SER A 293 -26.10 11.65 -15.73
N ALA A 294 -27.17 11.18 -15.10
CA ALA A 294 -27.46 11.41 -13.69
C ALA A 294 -26.61 10.52 -12.75
N ILE A 295 -26.12 9.38 -13.25
CA ILE A 295 -25.24 8.48 -12.51
C ILE A 295 -23.87 9.16 -12.35
N ARG A 296 -23.54 9.52 -11.12
CA ARG A 296 -22.17 9.91 -10.74
C ARG A 296 -21.62 8.79 -9.89
N LEU A 297 -20.68 8.03 -10.44
CA LEU A 297 -19.97 6.97 -9.71
C LEU A 297 -18.59 7.50 -9.30
N THR A 298 -18.44 7.78 -8.02
CA THR A 298 -17.17 8.09 -7.37
C THR A 298 -16.42 6.81 -6.98
N ARG A 299 -15.16 6.96 -6.57
CA ARG A 299 -14.40 5.84 -6.03
C ARG A 299 -15.10 5.33 -4.78
N VAL A 300 -15.46 6.22 -3.86
CA VAL A 300 -16.21 5.90 -2.64
C VAL A 300 -17.44 5.01 -2.91
N GLU A 301 -18.31 5.40 -3.85
CA GLU A 301 -19.53 4.64 -4.16
C GLU A 301 -19.23 3.25 -4.76
N LEU A 302 -18.16 3.10 -5.56
CA LEU A 302 -17.73 1.79 -6.05
C LEU A 302 -17.32 0.85 -4.92
N TYR A 303 -16.61 1.35 -3.91
CA TYR A 303 -16.22 0.54 -2.76
C TYR A 303 -17.41 0.24 -1.85
N ASP A 304 -18.31 1.20 -1.62
CA ASP A 304 -19.56 1.01 -0.86
C ASP A 304 -20.34 -0.17 -1.44
N ASN A 305 -20.67 -0.09 -2.73
CA ASN A 305 -21.36 -1.13 -3.46
C ASN A 305 -20.60 -2.46 -3.42
N PHE A 306 -19.29 -2.45 -3.65
CA PHE A 306 -18.51 -3.68 -3.63
C PHE A 306 -18.55 -4.39 -2.27
N THR A 307 -18.36 -3.67 -1.17
CA THR A 307 -18.30 -4.28 0.17
C THR A 307 -19.64 -4.86 0.61
N GLU A 308 -20.74 -4.15 0.35
CA GLU A 308 -22.09 -4.63 0.63
C GLU A 308 -22.45 -5.83 -0.25
N GLN A 309 -22.18 -5.75 -1.56
CA GLN A 309 -22.51 -6.85 -2.48
C GLN A 309 -21.66 -8.10 -2.23
N TRP A 310 -20.42 -7.94 -1.78
CA TRP A 310 -19.60 -9.07 -1.36
C TRP A 310 -20.26 -9.83 -0.21
N LEU A 311 -20.73 -9.11 0.82
CA LEU A 311 -21.41 -9.72 1.95
C LEU A 311 -22.75 -10.34 1.53
N GLU A 312 -23.55 -9.67 0.70
CA GLU A 312 -24.84 -10.20 0.22
C GLU A 312 -24.64 -11.49 -0.59
N THR A 313 -23.62 -11.54 -1.45
CA THR A 313 -23.30 -12.75 -2.22
C THR A 313 -22.91 -13.92 -1.30
N ASN A 314 -22.13 -13.66 -0.25
CA ASN A 314 -21.75 -14.69 0.70
C ASN A 314 -22.93 -15.13 1.58
N LYS A 315 -23.81 -14.21 1.98
CA LYS A 315 -25.06 -14.51 2.67
C LYS A 315 -25.95 -15.45 1.84
N LEU A 316 -26.20 -15.13 0.56
CA LEU A 316 -26.99 -15.99 -0.33
C LEU A 316 -26.35 -17.37 -0.51
N ARG A 317 -25.02 -17.43 -0.60
CA ARG A 317 -24.28 -18.71 -0.66
C ARG A 317 -24.46 -19.53 0.63
N LEU A 318 -24.41 -18.89 1.80
CA LEU A 318 -24.63 -19.56 3.09
C LEU A 318 -26.05 -20.09 3.20
N VAL A 319 -27.07 -19.32 2.78
CA VAL A 319 -28.47 -19.76 2.72
C VAL A 319 -28.65 -20.99 1.82
N ALA A 320 -27.96 -21.03 0.69
CA ALA A 320 -28.04 -22.14 -0.26
C ALA A 320 -27.19 -23.37 0.11
N SER A 321 -26.32 -23.26 1.12
CA SER A 321 -25.38 -24.32 1.50
C SER A 321 -25.92 -25.17 2.65
N PRO A 322 -25.66 -26.49 2.67
CA PRO A 322 -25.93 -27.29 3.86
C PRO A 322 -24.92 -26.93 4.97
N LEU A 323 -25.40 -26.33 6.07
CA LEU A 323 -24.60 -25.96 7.24
C LEU A 323 -24.76 -27.00 8.36
N SER A 324 -23.76 -27.13 9.24
CA SER A 324 -23.92 -27.90 10.49
C SER A 324 -24.88 -27.16 11.43
N LEU A 325 -25.48 -27.88 12.38
CA LEU A 325 -26.45 -27.31 13.32
C LEU A 325 -25.88 -26.07 14.07
N GLU A 326 -24.66 -26.19 14.61
CA GLU A 326 -23.97 -25.10 15.32
C GLU A 326 -23.70 -23.88 14.42
N VAL A 327 -23.36 -24.12 13.15
CA VAL A 327 -23.12 -23.04 12.19
C VAL A 327 -24.43 -22.39 11.75
N GLN A 328 -25.50 -23.18 11.60
CA GLN A 328 -26.83 -22.69 11.25
C GLN A 328 -27.38 -21.79 12.36
N GLU A 329 -27.32 -22.21 13.63
CA GLU A 329 -27.78 -21.39 14.77
C GLU A 329 -27.06 -20.04 14.84
N ALA A 330 -25.72 -20.05 14.68
CA ALA A 330 -24.95 -18.81 14.65
C ALA A 330 -25.28 -17.93 13.43
N PHE A 331 -25.59 -18.54 12.28
CA PHE A 331 -25.98 -17.82 11.08
C PHE A 331 -27.38 -17.21 11.21
N ASP A 332 -28.34 -17.92 11.81
CA ASP A 332 -29.69 -17.41 12.06
C ASP A 332 -29.68 -16.20 12.99
N ILE A 333 -28.86 -16.23 14.06
CA ILE A 333 -28.62 -15.05 14.93
C ILE A 333 -28.12 -13.86 14.12
N LEU A 334 -27.13 -14.08 13.23
CA LEU A 334 -26.61 -13.01 12.39
C LEU A 334 -27.63 -12.50 11.38
N LEU A 335 -28.55 -13.33 10.90
CA LEU A 335 -29.64 -12.89 10.01
C LEU A 335 -30.63 -11.99 10.75
N ASP A 336 -30.97 -12.33 12.00
CA ASP A 336 -31.85 -11.51 12.85
C ASP A 336 -31.20 -10.15 13.22
N GLU A 337 -29.88 -10.11 13.34
CA GLU A 337 -29.10 -8.90 13.68
C GLU A 337 -28.63 -8.07 12.48
N ASP A 338 -29.21 -8.30 11.29
CA ASP A 338 -28.76 -7.76 9.99
C ASP A 338 -27.32 -8.17 9.65
N PHE A 339 -27.21 -9.34 9.01
CA PHE A 339 -25.95 -9.96 8.60
C PHE A 339 -25.03 -9.00 7.82
N ILE A 340 -25.59 -8.13 6.97
CA ILE A 340 -24.79 -7.21 6.16
C ILE A 340 -24.17 -6.15 7.06
N GLN A 341 -24.95 -5.55 7.95
CA GLN A 341 -24.44 -4.56 8.91
C GLN A 341 -23.43 -5.19 9.88
N GLN A 342 -23.66 -6.40 10.38
CA GLN A 342 -22.69 -7.11 11.22
C GLN A 342 -21.38 -7.39 10.46
N GLY A 343 -21.48 -7.82 9.20
CA GLY A 343 -20.33 -8.01 8.33
C GLY A 343 -19.54 -6.73 8.08
N LEU A 344 -20.22 -5.62 7.80
CA LEU A 344 -19.58 -4.32 7.61
C LEU A 344 -18.91 -3.82 8.90
N ASN A 345 -19.57 -3.95 10.04
CA ASN A 345 -19.02 -3.57 11.34
C ASN A 345 -17.80 -4.41 11.69
N PHE A 346 -17.83 -5.73 11.44
CA PHE A 346 -16.68 -6.61 11.59
C PHE A 346 -15.48 -6.13 10.74
N GLN A 347 -15.73 -5.83 9.46
CA GLN A 347 -14.69 -5.37 8.53
C GLN A 347 -14.10 -4.02 8.93
N LYS A 348 -14.95 -3.06 9.34
CA LYS A 348 -14.57 -1.74 9.85
C LYS A 348 -13.73 -1.85 11.12
N ASN A 349 -14.16 -2.66 12.08
CA ASN A 349 -13.45 -2.89 13.33
C ASN A 349 -12.09 -3.55 13.10
N LEU A 350 -12.01 -4.52 12.17
CA LEU A 350 -10.75 -5.14 11.79
C LEU A 350 -9.80 -4.12 11.15
N ALA A 351 -10.30 -3.30 10.22
CA ALA A 351 -9.50 -2.25 9.58
C ALA A 351 -8.96 -1.25 10.60
N MET A 352 -9.81 -0.77 11.52
CA MET A 352 -9.42 0.11 12.61
C MET A 352 -8.34 -0.53 13.50
N ALA A 353 -8.51 -1.79 13.88
CA ALA A 353 -7.55 -2.51 14.72
C ALA A 353 -6.19 -2.69 14.04
N ILE A 354 -6.15 -2.96 12.72
CA ILE A 354 -4.91 -3.05 11.93
C ILE A 354 -4.17 -1.71 11.94
N PHE A 355 -4.86 -0.59 11.72
CA PHE A 355 -4.24 0.74 11.79
C PHE A 355 -3.78 1.12 13.19
N GLN A 356 -4.51 0.70 14.23
CA GLN A 356 -4.20 1.03 15.62
C GLN A 356 -3.02 0.21 16.17
N HIS A 357 -2.96 -1.09 15.86
CA HIS A 357 -2.00 -2.01 16.48
C HIS A 357 -0.83 -2.42 15.57
N GLN A 358 -0.94 -2.23 14.25
CA GLN A 358 0.10 -2.61 13.28
C GLN A 358 0.45 -1.48 12.30
N ASP A 359 0.06 -0.25 12.61
CA ASP A 359 0.32 0.94 11.79
C ASP A 359 -0.07 0.77 10.30
N GLY A 360 -1.19 0.08 10.07
CA GLY A 360 -1.75 -0.12 8.73
C GLY A 360 -1.05 -1.21 7.91
N VAL A 361 -0.09 -1.95 8.47
CA VAL A 361 0.53 -3.10 7.78
C VAL A 361 -0.55 -4.15 7.50
N PRO A 362 -0.80 -4.51 6.21
CA PRO A 362 -2.03 -5.20 5.82
C PRO A 362 -2.08 -6.70 6.13
N VAL A 363 -0.96 -7.28 6.59
CA VAL A 363 -0.85 -8.73 6.86
C VAL A 363 -0.95 -8.99 8.35
N VAL A 364 -2.02 -9.69 8.74
CA VAL A 364 -2.24 -10.14 10.11
C VAL A 364 -1.87 -11.62 10.22
N GLU A 365 -0.77 -11.93 10.89
CA GLU A 365 -0.48 -13.30 11.30
C GLU A 365 -1.27 -13.66 12.56
N TYR A 366 -1.93 -14.82 12.58
CA TYR A 366 -2.67 -15.31 13.73
C TYR A 366 -2.40 -16.79 14.02
N SER A 367 -1.93 -17.09 15.23
CA SER A 367 -1.86 -18.43 15.79
C SER A 367 -2.62 -18.49 17.12
N HIS A 368 -3.69 -19.28 17.18
CA HIS A 368 -4.57 -19.35 18.35
C HIS A 368 -3.81 -19.63 19.66
N PHE A 369 -2.82 -20.53 19.64
CA PHE A 369 -2.04 -20.90 20.81
C PHE A 369 -1.20 -19.73 21.37
N ARG A 370 -0.75 -18.81 20.51
CA ARG A 370 0.12 -17.68 20.89
C ARG A 370 -0.66 -16.40 21.12
N GLU A 371 -1.81 -16.23 20.47
CA GLU A 371 -2.43 -14.92 20.28
C GLU A 371 -3.90 -14.84 20.73
N SER A 372 -4.38 -15.84 21.48
CA SER A 372 -5.74 -15.88 22.04
C SER A 372 -6.10 -14.72 22.97
N GLN A 373 -5.11 -14.03 23.55
CA GLN A 373 -5.30 -12.87 24.44
C GLN A 373 -4.89 -11.54 23.81
N THR A 374 -4.74 -11.49 22.48
CA THR A 374 -4.36 -10.28 21.75
C THR A 374 -5.57 -9.63 21.09
N TRP A 375 -5.40 -8.39 20.60
CA TRP A 375 -6.40 -7.68 19.80
C TRP A 375 -6.87 -8.45 18.55
N LYS A 376 -6.11 -9.46 18.11
CA LYS A 376 -6.41 -10.32 16.96
C LYS A 376 -7.49 -11.35 17.27
N ALA A 377 -7.63 -11.77 18.53
CA ALA A 377 -8.53 -12.85 18.91
C ALA A 377 -10.01 -12.60 18.53
N PRO A 378 -10.59 -11.40 18.74
CA PRO A 378 -11.96 -11.09 18.29
C PRO A 378 -12.23 -11.32 16.80
N PHE A 379 -11.19 -11.33 15.95
CA PHE A 379 -11.31 -11.46 14.50
C PHE A 379 -10.90 -12.84 13.97
N PHE A 380 -9.95 -13.50 14.62
CA PHE A 380 -9.30 -14.70 14.09
C PHE A 380 -9.42 -15.94 14.97
N ALA A 381 -9.97 -15.82 16.19
CA ALA A 381 -10.24 -16.97 17.05
C ALA A 381 -11.22 -17.98 16.39
N PRO A 382 -11.22 -19.25 16.85
CA PRO A 382 -12.05 -20.31 16.27
C PRO A 382 -13.55 -20.23 16.63
N GLY A 383 -14.06 -19.06 17.03
CA GLY A 383 -15.50 -18.88 17.32
C GLY A 383 -16.35 -18.97 16.04
N VAL A 384 -17.50 -19.63 16.11
CA VAL A 384 -18.36 -19.92 14.94
C VAL A 384 -18.87 -18.65 14.27
N GLN A 385 -19.45 -17.72 15.04
CA GLN A 385 -19.94 -16.44 14.52
C GLN A 385 -18.80 -15.59 13.93
N THR A 386 -17.65 -15.53 14.61
CA THR A 386 -16.44 -14.86 14.12
C THR A 386 -15.94 -15.49 12.82
N ALA A 387 -15.96 -16.82 12.70
CA ALA A 387 -15.57 -17.52 11.49
C ALA A 387 -16.52 -17.21 10.34
N LEU A 388 -17.84 -17.20 10.56
CA LEU A 388 -18.83 -16.82 9.56
C LEU A 388 -18.59 -15.39 9.02
N LEU A 389 -18.39 -14.41 9.91
CA LEU A 389 -18.14 -13.02 9.51
C LEU A 389 -16.78 -12.87 8.80
N ARG A 390 -15.74 -13.54 9.29
CA ARG A 390 -14.40 -13.53 8.68
C ARG A 390 -14.41 -14.16 7.29
N ASP A 391 -15.04 -15.31 7.13
CA ASP A 391 -15.05 -16.08 5.89
C ASP A 391 -16.00 -15.44 4.85
N SER A 392 -16.96 -14.64 5.30
CA SER A 392 -17.84 -13.81 4.46
C SER A 392 -17.22 -12.44 4.10
N SER A 393 -16.10 -12.06 4.72
CA SER A 393 -15.40 -10.81 4.44
C SER A 393 -14.47 -10.94 3.22
N PRO A 394 -14.08 -9.82 2.55
CA PRO A 394 -13.15 -9.84 1.42
C PRO A 394 -11.69 -10.04 1.88
N LEU A 395 -11.45 -11.13 2.60
CA LEU A 395 -10.16 -11.54 3.15
C LEU A 395 -9.60 -12.73 2.35
N THR A 396 -8.28 -12.77 2.25
CA THR A 396 -7.54 -13.93 1.75
C THR A 396 -6.71 -14.51 2.89
N ARG A 397 -6.55 -15.83 2.89
CA ARG A 397 -5.77 -16.56 3.88
C ARG A 397 -4.65 -17.35 3.20
N SER A 398 -3.44 -17.22 3.72
CA SER A 398 -2.27 -18.02 3.34
C SER A 398 -1.64 -18.58 4.61
N SER A 399 -1.82 -19.87 4.88
CA SER A 399 -1.47 -20.51 6.16
C SER A 399 -2.11 -19.77 7.35
N ASN A 400 -1.31 -19.10 8.18
CA ASN A 400 -1.75 -18.35 9.36
C ASN A 400 -1.80 -16.84 9.12
N GLN A 401 -1.60 -16.39 7.89
CA GLN A 401 -1.63 -14.97 7.53
C GLN A 401 -2.94 -14.62 6.84
N TYR A 402 -3.56 -13.54 7.31
CA TYR A 402 -4.81 -12.97 6.80
C TYR A 402 -4.54 -11.57 6.25
N ARG A 403 -5.22 -11.22 5.16
CA ARG A 403 -5.17 -9.87 4.58
C ARG A 403 -6.43 -9.59 3.78
N PHE A 404 -6.81 -8.32 3.68
CA PHE A 404 -7.82 -7.91 2.70
C PHE A 404 -7.37 -8.25 1.28
N LEU A 405 -8.33 -8.53 0.39
CA LEU A 405 -8.09 -8.87 -1.00
C LEU A 405 -7.17 -7.85 -1.71
N HIS A 406 -7.28 -6.58 -1.31
CA HIS A 406 -6.39 -5.50 -1.73
C HIS A 406 -6.26 -4.44 -0.62
N ARG A 407 -5.07 -3.82 -0.48
CA ARG A 407 -4.80 -2.80 0.55
C ARG A 407 -5.75 -1.59 0.47
N SER A 408 -6.23 -1.24 -0.71
CA SER A 408 -7.21 -0.14 -0.83
C SER A 408 -8.54 -0.43 -0.13
N ILE A 409 -8.93 -1.71 0.04
CA ILE A 409 -10.15 -2.08 0.78
C ILE A 409 -9.94 -1.81 2.27
N LEU A 410 -8.77 -2.14 2.81
CA LEU A 410 -8.37 -1.81 4.18
C LEU A 410 -8.41 -0.29 4.41
N GLU A 411 -7.82 0.49 3.51
CA GLU A 411 -7.80 1.96 3.58
C GLU A 411 -9.21 2.56 3.47
N TYR A 412 -10.03 2.03 2.57
CA TYR A 412 -11.43 2.42 2.42
C TYR A 412 -12.25 2.12 3.69
N LEU A 413 -12.15 0.90 4.25
CA LEU A 413 -12.88 0.53 5.46
C LEU A 413 -12.45 1.38 6.66
N TYR A 414 -11.15 1.70 6.76
CA TYR A 414 -10.64 2.61 7.77
C TYR A 414 -11.19 4.03 7.59
N SER A 415 -11.27 4.53 6.34
CA SER A 415 -11.91 5.81 6.06
C SER A 415 -13.40 5.80 6.43
N ARG A 416 -14.10 4.68 6.23
CA ARG A 416 -15.52 4.52 6.59
C ARG A 416 -15.75 4.65 8.09
N VAL A 417 -14.84 4.12 8.91
CA VAL A 417 -14.86 4.29 10.37
C VAL A 417 -14.73 5.77 10.76
N MET A 418 -13.85 6.51 10.10
CA MET A 418 -13.64 7.94 10.40
C MET A 418 -14.77 8.86 9.92
N SER A 419 -15.57 8.41 8.96
CA SER A 419 -16.75 9.14 8.51
C SER A 419 -18.00 8.85 9.34
N ASP A 420 -17.93 7.91 10.29
CA ASP A 420 -19.07 7.64 11.14
C ASP A 420 -19.45 8.88 11.95
N PRO A 421 -20.74 9.12 12.18
CA PRO A 421 -21.15 10.27 12.95
C PRO A 421 -20.58 10.27 14.37
N PHE A 422 -20.18 11.46 14.85
CA PHE A 422 -19.80 11.64 16.26
C PHE A 422 -20.95 11.31 17.22
N GLU A 423 -22.20 11.37 16.73
CA GLU A 423 -23.42 11.07 17.48
C GLU A 423 -24.37 10.13 16.69
N PRO A 424 -24.99 9.14 17.32
CA PRO A 424 -26.08 8.39 16.69
C PRO A 424 -27.28 9.32 16.43
N VAL A 425 -27.87 9.21 15.24
CA VAL A 425 -28.93 10.09 14.69
C VAL A 425 -30.19 10.21 15.58
N GLN A 426 -30.32 9.38 16.62
CA GLN A 426 -31.55 9.22 17.41
C GLN A 426 -31.75 10.20 18.57
N HIS A 427 -30.78 11.06 18.91
CA HIS A 427 -30.88 11.95 20.07
C HIS A 427 -30.46 13.40 19.77
N ALA A 428 -31.21 14.09 18.90
CA ALA A 428 -31.25 15.55 18.95
C ALA A 428 -32.05 15.97 20.20
N THR A 429 -31.40 16.05 21.37
CA THR A 429 -32.01 16.60 22.58
C THR A 429 -32.10 18.13 22.48
N SER A 430 -33.21 18.70 22.95
CA SER A 430 -33.61 20.10 22.79
C SER A 430 -32.90 21.12 23.70
N ASP A 431 -31.79 20.76 24.35
CA ASP A 431 -31.07 21.63 25.31
C ASP A 431 -29.61 21.89 24.86
N PRO A 432 -29.29 23.10 24.36
CA PRO A 432 -27.98 23.44 23.77
C PRO A 432 -26.79 23.30 24.73
N SER A 433 -27.02 23.42 26.04
CA SER A 433 -25.95 23.51 27.04
C SER A 433 -25.34 22.15 27.46
N THR A 434 -26.09 21.07 27.26
CA THR A 434 -25.66 19.70 27.56
C THR A 434 -25.12 18.98 26.31
N THR A 435 -25.57 19.36 25.12
CA THR A 435 -25.09 18.85 23.83
C THR A 435 -23.61 19.17 23.59
N ASP A 436 -23.14 20.36 24.01
CA ASP A 436 -21.75 20.75 23.87
C ASP A 436 -20.80 19.82 24.65
N ARG A 437 -21.02 19.58 25.94
CA ARG A 437 -20.10 18.72 26.74
C ARG A 437 -20.09 17.24 26.31
N VAL A 438 -21.22 16.72 25.85
CA VAL A 438 -21.33 15.32 25.39
C VAL A 438 -20.72 15.14 24.00
N SER A 439 -20.91 16.09 23.09
CA SER A 439 -20.30 16.08 21.75
C SER A 439 -18.78 16.19 21.82
N PHE A 440 -18.22 17.01 22.73
CA PHE A 440 -16.77 17.11 22.93
C PHE A 440 -16.13 15.80 23.42
N LYS A 441 -16.74 15.11 24.39
CA LYS A 441 -16.18 13.85 24.91
C LYS A 441 -16.09 12.79 23.82
N ARG A 442 -17.07 12.75 22.90
CA ARG A 442 -17.09 11.78 21.80
C ARG A 442 -16.08 12.08 20.71
N LEU A 443 -15.83 13.36 20.38
CA LEU A 443 -14.78 13.72 19.41
C LEU A 443 -13.38 13.38 19.91
N VAL A 444 -13.11 13.49 21.22
CA VAL A 444 -11.81 13.13 21.80
C VAL A 444 -11.48 11.65 21.58
N ASP A 445 -12.47 10.77 21.78
CA ASP A 445 -12.32 9.32 21.61
C ASP A 445 -12.48 8.88 20.14
N HIS A 446 -12.94 9.77 19.26
CA HIS A 446 -13.23 9.46 17.86
C HIS A 446 -11.95 9.13 17.06
N PRO A 447 -11.98 8.15 16.13
CA PRO A 447 -10.82 7.76 15.32
C PRO A 447 -10.17 8.92 14.53
N LEU A 448 -10.94 9.94 14.15
CA LEU A 448 -10.44 11.16 13.52
C LEU A 448 -9.44 11.92 14.41
N ASN A 449 -9.48 11.75 15.74
CA ASN A 449 -8.60 12.41 16.69
C ASN A 449 -7.42 11.55 17.16
N GLN A 450 -7.39 10.26 16.82
CA GLN A 450 -6.44 9.31 17.43
C GLN A 450 -5.05 9.31 16.76
N ARG A 451 -4.97 9.62 15.46
CA ARG A 451 -3.69 9.68 14.71
C ARG A 451 -3.75 10.66 13.56
N SER A 452 -2.60 11.10 13.09
CA SER A 452 -2.51 11.86 11.83
C SER A 452 -2.78 10.94 10.63
N ILE A 453 -3.59 11.41 9.70
CA ILE A 453 -3.87 10.73 8.42
C ILE A 453 -3.11 11.35 7.25
N VAL A 454 -2.31 12.39 7.48
CA VAL A 454 -1.53 13.07 6.41
C VAL A 454 -0.55 12.11 5.75
N GLY A 455 -0.02 11.13 6.50
CA GLY A 455 0.83 10.06 5.97
C GLY A 455 0.08 8.98 5.18
N GLU A 456 -1.26 9.03 5.13
CA GLU A 456 -2.13 8.02 4.52
C GLU A 456 -2.94 8.64 3.36
N PRO A 457 -2.29 8.93 2.20
CA PRO A 457 -2.90 9.70 1.12
C PRO A 457 -4.16 9.05 0.53
N SER A 458 -4.20 7.71 0.43
CA SER A 458 -5.40 7.00 0.00
C SER A 458 -6.59 7.22 0.94
N VAL A 459 -6.35 7.21 2.26
CA VAL A 459 -7.40 7.40 3.27
C VAL A 459 -7.92 8.84 3.21
N LEU A 460 -7.01 9.81 3.06
CA LEU A 460 -7.36 11.22 2.87
C LEU A 460 -8.23 11.42 1.61
N GLU A 461 -7.93 10.74 0.50
CA GLU A 461 -8.72 10.79 -0.74
C GLU A 461 -10.13 10.24 -0.54
N PHE A 462 -10.29 9.07 0.10
CA PHE A 462 -11.61 8.52 0.39
C PHE A 462 -12.45 9.45 1.29
N LEU A 463 -11.84 10.05 2.31
CA LEU A 463 -12.51 11.01 3.19
C LEU A 463 -12.88 12.30 2.46
N ALA A 464 -12.02 12.78 1.56
CA ALA A 464 -12.27 13.97 0.78
C ALA A 464 -13.43 13.78 -0.20
N GLU A 465 -13.47 12.66 -0.92
CA GLU A 465 -14.60 12.29 -1.77
C GLU A 465 -15.88 12.15 -0.95
N ARG A 466 -15.82 11.48 0.21
CA ARG A 466 -17.00 11.35 1.08
C ARG A 466 -17.48 12.69 1.63
N ALA A 467 -16.59 13.62 1.97
CA ALA A 467 -16.97 14.98 2.37
C ALA A 467 -17.60 15.80 1.24
N GLN A 468 -17.39 15.44 -0.03
CA GLN A 468 -18.10 16.03 -1.16
C GLN A 468 -19.51 15.44 -1.33
N LEU A 469 -19.69 14.16 -1.02
CA LEU A 469 -20.94 13.43 -1.17
C LEU A 469 -21.90 13.60 0.02
N GLU A 470 -21.37 13.66 1.24
CA GLU A 470 -22.14 13.61 2.49
C GLU A 470 -22.06 14.96 3.24
N PRO A 471 -23.10 15.82 3.15
CA PRO A 471 -23.11 17.14 3.82
C PRO A 471 -22.96 17.06 5.33
N LEU A 472 -23.49 16.01 5.96
CA LEU A 472 -23.39 15.79 7.40
C LEU A 472 -21.94 15.54 7.83
N PHE A 473 -21.21 14.71 7.10
CA PHE A 473 -19.79 14.47 7.38
C PHE A 473 -18.97 15.76 7.17
N LYS A 474 -19.24 16.52 6.12
CA LYS A 474 -18.61 17.84 5.91
C LYS A 474 -18.87 18.80 7.08
N ALA A 475 -20.10 18.85 7.59
CA ALA A 475 -20.46 19.68 8.74
C ALA A 475 -19.73 19.23 10.01
N GLN A 476 -19.54 17.92 10.21
CA GLN A 476 -18.76 17.36 11.32
C GLN A 476 -17.28 17.77 11.26
N LEU A 477 -16.67 17.74 10.08
CA LEU A 477 -15.29 18.21 9.88
C LEU A 477 -15.16 19.70 10.24
N LEU A 478 -16.10 20.54 9.79
CA LEU A 478 -16.11 21.97 10.14
C LEU A 478 -16.31 22.19 11.65
N SER A 479 -17.17 21.41 12.29
CA SER A 479 -17.38 21.45 13.74
C SER A 479 -16.11 21.09 14.53
N ALA A 480 -15.34 20.10 14.05
CA ALA A 480 -14.06 19.74 14.65
C ALA A 480 -13.05 20.90 14.57
N LEU A 481 -13.03 21.67 13.48
CA LEU A 481 -12.20 22.87 13.35
C LEU A 481 -12.57 23.96 14.37
N GLU A 482 -13.85 24.27 14.48
CA GLU A 482 -14.34 25.27 15.45
C GLU A 482 -14.04 24.84 16.89
N SER A 483 -14.24 23.56 17.20
CA SER A 483 -13.91 22.97 18.50
C SER A 483 -12.44 23.17 18.90
N SER A 484 -11.52 23.05 17.93
CA SER A 484 -10.09 23.21 18.18
C SER A 484 -9.66 24.61 18.59
N LYS A 485 -10.49 25.64 18.35
CA LYS A 485 -10.22 27.01 18.80
C LYS A 485 -10.27 27.13 20.33
N VAL A 486 -11.03 26.26 20.99
CA VAL A 486 -11.22 26.28 22.45
C VAL A 486 -10.50 25.11 23.13
N ASP A 487 -10.57 23.91 22.59
CA ASP A 487 -10.01 22.70 23.21
C ASP A 487 -8.78 22.19 22.44
N GLU A 488 -7.66 22.01 23.14
CA GLU A 488 -6.43 21.45 22.57
C GLU A 488 -6.51 19.94 22.35
N LYS A 489 -7.38 19.22 23.06
CA LYS A 489 -7.49 17.75 22.96
C LYS A 489 -8.00 17.28 21.60
N VAL A 490 -8.67 18.16 20.85
CA VAL A 490 -9.22 17.85 19.51
C VAL A 490 -8.34 18.39 18.37
N SER A 491 -7.12 18.85 18.67
CA SER A 491 -6.22 19.42 17.67
C SER A 491 -5.87 18.44 16.55
N GLN A 492 -5.78 17.14 16.86
CA GLN A 492 -5.51 16.11 15.85
C GLN A 492 -6.71 15.90 14.93
N ALA A 493 -7.92 15.85 15.47
CA ALA A 493 -9.17 15.83 14.70
C ALA A 493 -9.28 17.04 13.79
N ALA A 494 -8.96 18.23 14.29
CA ALA A 494 -8.97 19.44 13.47
C ALA A 494 -7.91 19.44 12.37
N ALA A 495 -6.68 18.99 12.68
CA ALA A 495 -5.61 18.89 11.69
C ALA A 495 -6.00 17.93 10.54
N ASN A 496 -6.60 16.79 10.89
CA ASN A 496 -7.14 15.85 9.91
C ASN A 496 -8.32 16.47 9.15
N ALA A 497 -9.24 17.13 9.85
CA ALA A 497 -10.44 17.71 9.25
C ALA A 497 -10.12 18.78 8.21
N ILE A 498 -9.21 19.72 8.51
CA ILE A 498 -8.85 20.75 7.54
C ILE A 498 -8.12 20.15 6.33
N SER A 499 -7.27 19.15 6.55
CA SER A 499 -6.58 18.43 5.46
C SER A 499 -7.58 17.75 4.53
N ILE A 500 -8.61 17.09 5.07
CA ILE A 500 -9.71 16.48 4.30
C ILE A 500 -10.49 17.55 3.54
N LEU A 501 -10.87 18.65 4.20
CA LEU A 501 -11.68 19.73 3.60
C LEU A 501 -10.93 20.42 2.46
N ILE A 502 -9.64 20.69 2.60
CA ILE A 502 -8.80 21.23 1.52
C ILE A 502 -8.75 20.27 0.34
N ARG A 503 -8.51 18.97 0.59
CA ARG A 503 -8.51 17.94 -0.46
C ARG A 503 -9.88 17.79 -1.14
N ALA A 504 -10.96 18.00 -0.40
CA ALA A 504 -12.34 18.04 -0.91
C ALA A 504 -12.65 19.32 -1.72
N GLY A 505 -11.72 20.27 -1.81
CA GLY A 505 -11.87 21.52 -2.57
C GLY A 505 -12.57 22.64 -1.81
N VAL A 506 -12.70 22.53 -0.48
CA VAL A 506 -13.24 23.61 0.36
C VAL A 506 -12.25 24.77 0.40
N ARG A 507 -12.76 25.98 0.16
CA ARG A 507 -11.98 27.22 0.20
C ARG A 507 -12.19 27.91 1.54
N PHE A 508 -11.12 28.46 2.11
CA PHE A 508 -11.12 29.17 3.40
C PHE A 508 -10.78 30.65 3.22
N ASN A 509 -11.00 31.23 2.03
CA ASN A 509 -10.79 32.65 1.79
C ASN A 509 -11.67 33.48 2.73
N GLY A 510 -11.10 34.46 3.42
CA GLY A 510 -11.81 35.30 4.38
C GLY A 510 -12.31 34.57 5.64
N ALA A 511 -11.92 33.30 5.85
CA ALA A 511 -12.39 32.52 6.99
C ALA A 511 -11.79 33.05 8.31
N ASP A 512 -12.61 33.11 9.36
CA ASP A 512 -12.13 33.33 10.73
C ASP A 512 -11.63 32.00 11.29
N LEU A 513 -10.32 31.84 11.32
CA LEU A 513 -9.59 30.69 11.84
C LEU A 513 -8.70 31.11 13.03
N ARG A 514 -9.07 32.20 13.73
CA ARG A 514 -8.30 32.68 14.88
C ARG A 514 -8.20 31.61 15.96
N ARG A 515 -7.01 31.47 16.54
CA ARG A 515 -6.69 30.50 17.59
C ARG A 515 -6.92 29.04 17.21
N ILE A 516 -7.07 28.73 15.92
CA ILE A 516 -7.21 27.35 15.44
C ILE A 516 -6.00 26.51 15.86
N ARG A 517 -6.21 25.24 16.20
CA ARG A 517 -5.12 24.31 16.56
C ARG A 517 -5.09 23.16 15.57
N ILE A 518 -4.17 23.22 14.61
CA ILE A 518 -4.05 22.24 13.52
C ILE A 518 -2.58 21.81 13.29
N PRO A 519 -1.85 21.42 14.34
CA PRO A 519 -0.45 21.04 14.18
C PRO A 519 -0.30 19.86 13.22
N GLY A 520 0.67 19.94 12.31
CA GLY A 520 0.97 18.88 11.34
C GLY A 520 -0.06 18.70 10.22
N ALA A 521 -1.04 19.59 10.06
CA ALA A 521 -2.02 19.51 8.97
C ALA A 521 -1.38 19.68 7.58
N ASP A 522 -1.97 19.06 6.57
CA ASP A 522 -1.61 19.25 5.16
C ASP A 522 -2.57 20.23 4.50
N LEU A 523 -2.08 21.45 4.26
CA LEU A 523 -2.79 22.53 3.60
C LEU A 523 -2.27 22.76 2.17
N THR A 524 -1.60 21.76 1.59
CA THR A 524 -1.01 21.85 0.24
C THR A 524 -2.07 22.29 -0.79
N GLY A 525 -1.79 23.39 -1.50
CA GLY A 525 -2.70 23.94 -2.51
C GLY A 525 -3.97 24.60 -1.96
N GLY A 526 -4.10 24.75 -0.63
CA GLY A 526 -5.27 25.34 0.00
C GLY A 526 -5.43 26.84 -0.31
N GLN A 527 -6.68 27.31 -0.31
CA GLN A 527 -7.01 28.72 -0.57
C GLN A 527 -7.41 29.42 0.74
N PHE A 528 -6.55 30.32 1.20
CA PHE A 528 -6.65 31.04 2.47
C PHE A 528 -6.49 32.56 2.29
N ASP A 529 -6.74 33.08 1.08
CA ASP A 529 -6.61 34.51 0.81
C ASP A 529 -7.54 35.29 1.76
N SER A 530 -7.01 36.32 2.43
CA SER A 530 -7.70 37.13 3.46
C SER A 530 -8.21 36.36 4.69
N ALA A 531 -7.80 35.11 4.91
CA ALA A 531 -8.18 34.36 6.12
C ALA A 531 -7.49 34.94 7.37
N ASP A 532 -8.13 34.79 8.52
CA ASP A 532 -7.59 35.20 9.81
C ASP A 532 -7.12 33.99 10.62
N LEU A 533 -5.80 33.77 10.70
CA LEU A 533 -5.15 32.70 11.46
C LEU A 533 -4.46 33.24 12.73
N GLU A 534 -4.87 34.42 13.21
CA GLU A 534 -4.23 35.07 14.36
C GLU A 534 -4.26 34.18 15.60
N GLY A 535 -3.09 34.02 16.23
CA GLY A 535 -2.94 33.21 17.44
C GLY A 535 -3.10 31.70 17.24
N GLY A 536 -3.19 31.22 16.00
CA GLY A 536 -3.32 29.79 15.69
C GLY A 536 -2.05 28.97 15.95
N ASP A 537 -2.20 27.69 16.22
CA ASP A 537 -1.12 26.71 16.23
C ASP A 537 -1.02 26.00 14.88
N LEU A 538 -0.03 26.42 14.09
CA LEU A 538 0.29 25.90 12.75
C LEU A 538 1.60 25.11 12.77
N SER A 539 2.06 24.65 13.93
CA SER A 539 3.35 23.96 14.04
C SER A 539 3.40 22.72 13.14
N GLY A 540 4.42 22.61 12.28
CA GLY A 540 4.60 21.49 11.36
C GLY A 540 3.62 21.44 10.18
N VAL A 541 2.79 22.47 9.97
CA VAL A 541 1.82 22.51 8.87
C VAL A 541 2.53 22.59 7.51
N ASN A 542 2.03 21.85 6.53
CA ASN A 542 2.49 21.96 5.15
C ASN A 542 1.59 22.94 4.36
N LEU A 543 2.16 24.07 3.95
CA LEU A 543 1.55 25.14 3.13
C LEU A 543 2.07 25.15 1.69
N ALA A 544 2.69 24.06 1.21
CA ALA A 544 3.20 24.00 -0.15
C ALA A 544 2.12 24.40 -1.18
N LYS A 545 2.42 25.37 -2.05
CA LYS A 545 1.49 25.87 -3.08
C LYS A 545 0.19 26.51 -2.53
N ALA A 546 0.06 26.77 -1.24
CA ALA A 546 -1.12 27.41 -0.66
C ALA A 546 -1.21 28.90 -1.07
N TRP A 547 -2.44 29.43 -1.17
CA TRP A 547 -2.70 30.85 -1.46
C TRP A 547 -2.95 31.58 -0.15
N LEU A 548 -2.04 32.48 0.20
CA LEU A 548 -2.00 33.17 1.50
C LEU A 548 -2.02 34.71 1.36
N ARG A 549 -2.59 35.25 0.27
CA ARG A 549 -2.59 36.70 0.05
C ARG A 549 -3.44 37.38 1.11
N GLN A 550 -2.88 38.36 1.81
CA GLN A 550 -3.57 39.10 2.88
C GLN A 550 -4.02 38.23 4.06
N THR A 551 -3.48 37.03 4.23
CA THR A 551 -3.76 36.18 5.40
C THR A 551 -3.15 36.78 6.67
N ASN A 552 -3.92 36.89 7.75
CA ASN A 552 -3.41 37.35 9.04
C ASN A 552 -2.78 36.17 9.81
N LEU A 553 -1.44 36.18 9.94
CA LEU A 553 -0.68 35.17 10.70
C LEU A 553 -0.12 35.72 12.02
N ARG A 554 -0.58 36.89 12.49
CA ARG A 554 -0.08 37.52 13.71
C ARG A 554 -0.19 36.56 14.90
N SER A 555 0.83 36.54 15.76
CA SER A 555 0.85 35.71 16.98
C SER A 555 0.67 34.20 16.76
N SER A 556 0.74 33.70 15.52
CA SER A 556 0.62 32.26 15.23
C SER A 556 1.92 31.51 15.54
N ARG A 557 1.80 30.24 15.94
CA ARG A 557 2.95 29.34 16.10
C ARG A 557 3.23 28.67 14.76
N MET A 558 4.38 28.97 14.17
CA MET A 558 4.77 28.48 12.83
C MET A 558 6.03 27.62 12.85
N SER A 559 6.37 27.02 13.99
CA SER A 559 7.55 26.17 14.12
C SER A 559 7.46 24.98 13.16
N GLY A 560 8.45 24.78 12.29
CA GLY A 560 8.49 23.66 11.35
C GLY A 560 7.47 23.72 10.20
N VAL A 561 6.83 24.87 9.97
CA VAL A 561 5.95 25.07 8.80
C VAL A 561 6.74 24.89 7.50
N GLN A 562 6.14 24.19 6.54
CA GLN A 562 6.75 23.92 5.24
C GLN A 562 6.05 24.73 4.15
N PHE A 563 6.77 25.58 3.42
CA PHE A 563 6.23 26.33 2.28
C PHE A 563 6.47 25.65 0.92
N GLY A 564 7.05 24.44 0.92
CA GLY A 564 7.27 23.60 -0.25
C GLY A 564 8.59 23.83 -0.99
N GLU A 565 9.04 25.08 -1.14
CA GLU A 565 10.36 25.36 -1.75
C GLU A 565 11.43 25.54 -0.68
N LEU A 566 12.49 24.73 -0.75
CA LEU A 566 13.75 25.04 -0.08
C LEU A 566 14.40 26.18 -0.88
N PRO A 567 14.80 27.29 -0.24
CA PRO A 567 15.55 28.32 -0.96
C PRO A 567 16.85 27.72 -1.47
N TYR A 568 16.98 27.55 -2.79
CA TYR A 568 18.29 27.33 -3.38
C TYR A 568 18.97 28.69 -3.45
N LEU A 569 20.05 28.87 -2.70
CA LEU A 569 20.95 29.98 -2.93
C LEU A 569 21.55 29.78 -4.33
N LYS A 570 21.13 30.60 -5.30
CA LYS A 570 21.93 30.81 -6.50
C LYS A 570 23.27 31.33 -6.01
N HIS A 571 24.31 30.49 -6.09
CA HIS A 571 25.67 30.94 -5.93
C HIS A 571 25.92 31.94 -7.06
N MET A 572 25.70 33.23 -6.83
CA MET A 572 26.36 34.26 -7.61
C MET A 572 27.84 34.05 -7.30
N ALA A 573 28.56 33.43 -8.23
CA ALA A 573 30.00 33.55 -8.26
C ALA A 573 30.30 35.05 -8.47
N LEU A 574 30.32 35.82 -7.39
CA LEU A 574 31.08 37.04 -7.32
C LEU A 574 32.53 36.59 -7.51
N THR A 575 32.96 36.59 -8.76
CA THR A 575 34.36 36.61 -9.12
C THR A 575 34.90 37.94 -8.60
N LEU A 576 35.26 37.96 -7.32
CA LEU A 576 36.14 39.00 -6.81
C LEU A 576 37.44 38.86 -7.62
N PRO A 577 37.89 39.91 -8.33
CA PRO A 577 39.16 39.84 -9.04
C PRO A 577 40.25 39.56 -8.01
N VAL A 578 40.89 38.40 -8.12
CA VAL A 578 42.10 38.10 -7.38
C VAL A 578 43.14 39.13 -7.85
N PRO A 579 43.69 39.98 -6.97
CA PRO A 579 44.77 40.87 -7.36
C PRO A 579 45.94 40.02 -7.87
N ALA A 580 46.51 40.38 -9.01
CA ALA A 580 47.55 39.63 -9.73
C ALA A 580 48.92 39.61 -9.02
N THR A 581 48.96 39.65 -7.68
CA THR A 581 50.18 39.66 -6.88
C THR A 581 50.01 38.82 -5.62
N MET A 582 49.84 37.50 -5.77
CA MET A 582 50.21 36.55 -4.70
C MET A 582 50.85 35.29 -5.32
N THR A 583 52.08 35.04 -4.92
CA THR A 583 52.90 33.88 -5.29
C THR A 583 52.41 32.61 -4.58
N PRO A 584 52.56 31.42 -5.19
CA PRO A 584 52.00 30.17 -4.68
C PRO A 584 52.90 29.57 -3.59
N TYR A 585 52.85 30.10 -2.37
CA TYR A 585 53.40 29.44 -1.18
C TYR A 585 52.70 29.97 0.06
N GLU A 586 51.52 29.42 0.35
CA GLU A 586 50.91 29.29 1.70
C GLU A 586 49.59 28.51 1.56
N SER A 587 49.70 27.30 1.00
CA SER A 587 48.63 26.30 1.01
C SER A 587 48.60 25.65 2.39
N GLY A 588 47.75 26.12 3.28
CA GLY A 588 47.57 25.45 4.56
C GLY A 588 46.68 26.20 5.56
N LEU A 589 45.41 26.41 5.24
CA LEU A 589 44.30 26.52 6.21
C LEU A 589 42.96 26.39 5.44
N PRO A 590 41.98 25.60 5.93
CA PRO A 590 40.78 25.25 5.16
C PRO A 590 39.77 26.40 5.11
N PHE A 591 39.16 26.54 3.92
CA PHE A 591 38.10 27.48 3.50
C PHE A 591 36.78 27.46 4.32
N LEU A 592 36.76 26.88 5.52
CA LEU A 592 35.54 26.58 6.28
C LEU A 592 35.13 27.65 7.31
N ALA A 593 35.91 28.73 7.51
CA ALA A 593 35.68 29.67 8.61
C ALA A 593 34.81 30.91 8.29
N ILE A 594 34.36 31.12 7.04
CA ILE A 594 33.64 32.36 6.65
C ILE A 594 32.11 32.17 6.49
N TYR A 595 31.58 30.94 6.56
CA TYR A 595 30.16 30.67 6.30
C TYR A 595 29.23 30.73 7.54
N ALA A 596 29.69 31.20 8.70
CA ALA A 596 28.93 31.14 9.94
C ALA A 596 28.15 32.41 10.34
N MET A 597 28.02 33.44 9.49
CA MET A 597 27.32 34.67 9.84
C MET A 597 26.38 35.18 8.73
N SER A 598 25.23 34.53 8.56
CA SER A 598 23.98 35.18 8.12
C SER A 598 22.82 34.18 8.12
N LEU A 599 22.36 33.78 9.30
CA LEU A 599 21.07 33.12 9.49
C LEU A 599 20.28 33.94 10.50
N SER A 600 19.74 35.06 10.03
CA SER A 600 18.64 35.77 10.67
C SER A 600 17.82 36.45 9.57
N VAL A 601 16.50 36.34 9.69
CA VAL A 601 15.46 36.73 8.73
C VAL A 601 15.17 35.65 7.67
N ILE A 602 14.20 34.78 7.99
CA ILE A 602 12.86 34.73 7.37
C ILE A 602 11.88 34.30 8.47
#